data_AF-A0A1Y1JRV0-F1
#
_entry.id   AF-A0A1Y1JRV0-F1
#
_cell.length_a   1.000
_cell.length_b   1.000
_cell.length_c   1.000
_cell.angle_alpha   90.00
_cell.angle_beta   90.00
_cell.angle_gamma   90.00
#
_symmetry.space_group_name_H-M   'P 1'
#
loop_
_entity.id
_entity.type
_entity.pdbx_description
1 polymer ?
#
loop_
_entity_poly.entity_id
_entity_poly.type
_entity_poly.pdbx_seq_one_letter_code
_entity_poly.pdbx_strand_id
1 'polypeptide(L)'
;EMSIRKYVEWTGKRYFGYVDFGADIESDALPEAKEALVFLLVALNCRWKLPVGYFLLNGLKAAEKANLILECLQRVGQCDNIKVSSLTFDGTATNFSVASQLGAKLSYPELQPWF
;
A
#
# COMPACT_ATOMS: atom_id res chain seq x y z
N GLU A 1 -0.06 1.37 7.25
CA GLU A 1 0.23 2.71 6.68
C GLU A 1 0.97 3.54 7.72
N MET A 2 1.70 4.59 7.31
CA MET A 2 2.43 5.44 8.24
C MET A 2 1.97 6.88 8.12
N SER A 3 1.63 7.52 9.24
CA SER A 3 1.35 8.96 9.26
C SER A 3 2.63 9.74 9.00
N ILE A 4 2.56 10.74 8.13
CA ILE A 4 3.64 11.66 7.82
C ILE A 4 3.22 13.09 8.15
N ARG A 5 4.19 13.93 8.50
CA ARG A 5 3.93 15.35 8.72
C ARG A 5 3.56 15.98 7.38
N LYS A 6 2.41 16.65 7.34
CA LYS A 6 2.05 17.49 6.20
C LYS A 6 3.07 18.61 6.06
N TYR A 7 3.75 18.63 4.92
CA TYR A 7 4.75 19.62 4.61
C TYR A 7 4.96 19.61 3.10
N VAL A 8 4.94 20.80 2.49
CA VAL A 8 5.23 20.96 1.07
C VAL A 8 6.53 21.72 0.93
N GLU A 9 7.42 21.20 0.08
CA GLU A 9 8.73 21.79 -0.18
C GLU A 9 8.98 21.91 -1.68
N TRP A 10 9.51 23.05 -2.10
CA TRP A 10 10.01 23.26 -3.46
C TRP A 10 11.49 22.92 -3.53
N THR A 11 11.86 21.97 -4.39
CA THR A 11 13.25 21.51 -4.53
C THR A 11 14.07 22.27 -5.59
N GLY A 12 13.51 23.35 -6.15
CA GLY A 12 14.10 24.02 -7.32
C GLY A 12 13.67 23.43 -8.66
N LYS A 13 13.08 22.24 -8.66
CA LYS A 13 12.60 21.55 -9.87
C LYS A 13 11.13 21.15 -9.79
N ARG A 14 10.70 20.62 -8.64
CA ARG A 14 9.33 20.18 -8.39
C ARG A 14 8.92 20.39 -6.94
N TYR A 15 7.62 20.44 -6.72
CA TYR A 15 7.03 20.40 -5.38
C TYR A 15 6.97 18.96 -4.87
N PHE A 16 7.30 18.78 -3.59
CA PHE A 16 7.16 17.53 -2.86
C PHE A 16 6.22 17.73 -1.68
N GLY A 17 5.47 16.69 -1.30
CA GLY A 17 4.58 16.72 -0.13
C GLY A 17 3.09 16.62 -0.46
N TYR A 18 2.74 16.61 -1.75
CA TYR A 18 1.38 16.34 -2.22
C TYR A 18 1.12 14.83 -2.35
N VAL A 19 -0.16 14.48 -2.51
CA VAL A 19 -0.58 13.11 -2.84
C VAL A 19 0.06 12.68 -4.16
N ASP A 20 0.65 11.48 -4.16
CA ASP A 20 1.35 10.90 -5.29
C ASP A 20 1.04 9.41 -5.42
N PHE A 21 0.45 9.07 -6.57
CA PHE A 21 0.08 7.71 -6.98
C PHE A 21 1.06 7.07 -7.97
N GLY A 22 2.17 7.74 -8.29
CA GLY A 22 3.11 7.32 -9.33
C GLY A 22 2.63 7.60 -10.75
N ALA A 23 1.69 8.54 -10.92
CA ALA A 23 1.12 8.93 -12.21
C ALA A 23 1.84 10.12 -12.87
N ASP A 24 2.94 10.61 -12.28
CA ASP A 24 3.71 11.78 -12.73
C ASP A 24 2.86 13.05 -12.93
N ILE A 25 1.85 13.23 -12.06
CA ILE A 25 0.98 14.40 -12.05
C ILE A 25 1.55 15.39 -11.04
N GLU A 26 2.24 16.41 -11.53
CA GLU A 26 2.68 17.55 -10.72
C GLU A 26 1.62 18.66 -10.78
N SER A 27 0.88 18.85 -9.69
CA SER A 27 -0.11 19.91 -9.58
C SER A 27 -0.29 20.37 -8.14
N ASP A 28 -0.16 21.67 -7.92
CA ASP A 28 -0.35 22.32 -6.62
C ASP A 28 -1.84 22.31 -6.17
N ALA A 29 -2.74 21.86 -7.05
CA ALA A 29 -4.13 21.61 -6.72
C ALA A 29 -4.35 20.26 -6.01
N LEU A 30 -3.34 19.39 -5.98
CA LEU A 30 -3.41 18.13 -5.25
C LEU A 30 -3.37 18.40 -3.73
N PRO A 31 -4.09 17.61 -2.93
CA PRO A 31 -4.05 17.77 -1.49
C PRO A 31 -2.69 17.35 -0.92
N GLU A 32 -2.29 17.96 0.19
CA GLU A 32 -1.11 17.55 0.96
C GLU A 32 -1.26 16.10 1.45
N ALA A 33 -0.19 15.32 1.30
CA ALA A 33 -0.14 13.97 1.81
C ALA A 33 -0.06 13.97 3.34
N LYS A 34 -0.83 13.06 3.96
CA LYS A 34 -0.86 12.81 5.40
C LYS A 34 -0.30 11.44 5.77
N GLU A 35 -0.26 10.54 4.81
CA GLU A 35 0.08 9.14 5.01
C GLU A 35 1.03 8.67 3.91
N ALA A 36 1.88 7.71 4.24
CA ALA A 36 2.70 6.96 3.30
C ALA A 36 2.28 5.49 3.33
N LEU A 37 1.98 4.93 2.15
CA LEU A 37 1.79 3.51 1.94
C LEU A 37 3.02 2.96 1.24
N VAL A 38 3.64 1.94 1.83
CA VAL A 38 4.84 1.29 1.26
C VAL A 38 4.55 -0.20 1.13
N PHE A 39 4.80 -0.74 -0.06
CA PHE A 39 4.78 -2.18 -0.30
C PHE A 39 6.19 -2.75 -0.16
N LEU A 40 6.32 -3.74 0.72
CA LEU A 40 7.59 -4.37 1.05
C LEU A 40 7.54 -5.85 0.67
N LEU A 41 8.45 -6.27 -0.19
CA LEU A 41 8.67 -7.68 -0.49
C LEU A 41 9.65 -8.25 0.55
N VAL A 42 9.21 -9.27 1.27
CA VAL A 42 9.99 -9.93 2.33
C VAL A 42 10.27 -11.36 1.90
N ALA A 43 11.55 -11.70 1.78
CA ALA A 43 11.93 -13.06 1.43
C ALA A 43 11.67 -14.03 2.59
N LEU A 44 11.00 -15.14 2.30
CA LEU A 44 10.80 -16.23 3.26
C LEU A 44 11.99 -17.19 3.32
N ASN A 45 12.64 -17.40 2.17
CA ASN A 45 13.74 -18.34 1.99
C ASN A 45 15.13 -17.68 2.06
N CYS A 46 15.19 -16.35 2.18
CA CYS A 46 16.42 -15.56 2.19
C CYS A 46 16.31 -14.44 3.21
N ARG A 47 17.42 -13.75 3.48
CA ARG A 47 17.48 -12.66 4.47
C ARG A 47 17.49 -11.28 3.81
N TRP A 48 16.46 -10.97 3.03
CA TRP A 48 16.32 -9.64 2.46
C TRP A 48 14.88 -9.13 2.50
N LYS A 49 14.76 -7.80 2.49
CA LYS A 49 13.52 -7.05 2.40
C LYS A 49 13.74 -5.94 1.37
N LEU A 50 12.79 -5.74 0.47
CA LEU A 50 12.90 -4.76 -0.61
C LEU A 50 11.61 -3.94 -0.71
N PRO A 51 11.66 -2.60 -0.56
CA PRO A 51 10.51 -1.76 -0.89
C PRO A 51 10.33 -1.77 -2.41
N VAL A 52 9.16 -2.20 -2.88
CA VAL A 52 8.84 -2.36 -4.31
C VAL A 52 7.91 -1.27 -4.84
N GLY A 53 7.27 -0.52 -3.94
CA GLY A 53 6.43 0.63 -4.31
C GLY A 53 6.12 1.48 -3.09
N TYR A 54 5.95 2.77 -3.30
CA TYR A 54 5.48 3.70 -2.27
C TYR A 54 4.52 4.70 -2.88
N PHE A 55 3.56 5.16 -2.07
CA PHE A 55 2.53 6.11 -2.45
C PHE A 55 2.31 7.11 -1.31
N LEU A 56 2.16 8.39 -1.66
CA LEU A 56 1.85 9.46 -0.73
C LEU A 56 0.35 9.74 -0.78
N LEU A 57 -0.33 9.62 0.34
CA LEU A 57 -1.79 9.51 0.41
C LEU A 57 -2.38 10.56 1.36
N ASN A 58 -3.64 10.92 1.13
CA ASN A 58 -4.47 11.67 2.06
C ASN A 58 -5.76 10.89 2.31
N GLY A 59 -5.59 9.66 2.82
CA GLY A 59 -6.62 8.64 2.86
C GLY A 59 -6.81 7.95 1.50
N LEU A 60 -7.27 6.71 1.54
CA LEU A 60 -7.58 5.92 0.36
C LEU A 60 -8.74 4.98 0.63
N LYS A 61 -9.62 4.79 -0.36
CA LYS A 61 -10.71 3.81 -0.22
C LYS A 61 -10.16 2.39 -0.32
N ALA A 62 -10.85 1.44 0.30
CA ALA A 62 -10.46 0.03 0.27
C ALA A 62 -10.31 -0.52 -1.17
N ALA A 63 -11.15 -0.05 -2.12
CA ALA A 63 -11.07 -0.45 -3.52
C ALA A 63 -9.82 0.05 -4.23
N GLU A 64 -9.45 1.30 -4.01
CA GLU A 64 -8.24 1.88 -4.57
C GLU A 64 -7.01 1.14 -3.99
N LYS A 65 -7.04 0.77 -2.71
CA LYS A 65 -5.94 0.04 -2.05
C LYS A 65 -5.80 -1.36 -2.63
N ALA A 66 -6.93 -2.04 -2.83
CA ALA A 66 -6.96 -3.36 -3.44
C ALA A 66 -6.38 -3.34 -4.86
N ASN A 67 -6.71 -2.32 -5.67
CA ASN A 67 -6.14 -2.16 -7.01
C ASN A 67 -4.62 -1.94 -6.99
N LEU A 68 -4.11 -1.08 -6.09
CA LEU A 68 -2.67 -0.87 -5.95
C LEU A 68 -1.94 -2.16 -5.55
N ILE A 69 -2.52 -2.96 -4.65
CA ILE A 69 -1.97 -4.26 -4.25
C ILE A 69 -1.98 -5.24 -5.42
N LEU A 70 -3.09 -5.33 -6.17
CA LEU A 70 -3.18 -6.21 -7.35
C LEU A 70 -2.14 -5.84 -8.40
N GLU A 71 -1.97 -4.55 -8.69
CA GLU A 71 -0.97 -4.09 -9.65
C GLU A 71 0.46 -4.39 -9.16
N CYS A 72 0.74 -4.19 -7.86
CA CYS A 72 2.01 -4.58 -7.26
C CYS A 72 2.26 -6.09 -7.41
N LEU A 73 1.26 -6.93 -7.12
CA LEU A 73 1.37 -8.39 -7.25
C LEU A 73 1.55 -8.83 -8.70
N GLN A 74 0.86 -8.19 -9.64
CA GLN A 74 1.01 -8.46 -11.08
C GLN A 74 2.43 -8.13 -11.55
N ARG A 75 2.97 -6.96 -11.18
CA ARG A 75 4.33 -6.56 -11.54
C ARG A 75 5.39 -7.48 -10.92
N VAL A 76 5.24 -7.84 -9.65
CA VAL A 76 6.15 -8.80 -8.99
C VAL A 76 6.03 -10.20 -9.61
N GLY A 77 4.83 -10.61 -10.02
CA GLY A 77 4.58 -11.89 -10.68
C GLY A 77 5.19 -12.01 -12.07
N GLN A 78 5.58 -10.90 -12.71
CA GLN A 78 6.32 -10.90 -13.98
C GLN A 78 7.82 -11.16 -13.78
N CYS A 79 8.33 -11.09 -12.55
CA CYS A 79 9.74 -11.35 -12.27
C CYS A 79 10.04 -12.85 -12.22
N ASP A 80 11.10 -13.26 -12.90
CA ASP A 80 11.57 -14.64 -12.85
C ASP A 80 12.00 -15.03 -11.42
N ASN A 81 11.68 -16.26 -11.03
CA ASN A 81 12.05 -16.86 -9.74
C ASN A 81 11.48 -16.19 -8.48
N ILE A 82 10.50 -15.29 -8.61
CA ILE A 82 9.78 -14.72 -7.46
C ILE A 82 8.37 -15.32 -7.39
N LYS A 83 8.02 -15.85 -6.22
CA LYS A 83 6.67 -16.33 -5.92
C LYS A 83 6.18 -15.69 -4.63
N VAL A 84 5.08 -14.94 -4.72
CA VAL A 84 4.44 -14.34 -3.55
C VAL A 84 3.49 -15.37 -2.94
N SER A 85 3.77 -15.81 -1.72
CA SER A 85 2.95 -16.81 -1.01
C SER A 85 1.94 -16.22 -0.05
N SER A 86 2.18 -15.01 0.45
CA SER A 86 1.32 -14.36 1.45
C SER A 86 1.38 -12.84 1.35
N LEU A 87 0.28 -12.20 1.74
CA LEU A 87 0.16 -10.77 1.95
C LEU A 87 -0.06 -10.53 3.45
N THR A 88 0.74 -9.64 4.05
CA THR A 88 0.62 -9.30 5.48
C THR A 88 0.19 -7.85 5.63
N PHE A 89 -0.68 -7.58 6.59
CA PHE A 89 -1.24 -6.25 6.86
C PHE A 89 -1.62 -6.14 8.35
N ASP A 90 -1.78 -4.92 8.86
CA ASP A 90 -2.18 -4.66 10.25
C ASP A 90 -3.68 -4.92 10.49
N GLY A 91 -4.11 -5.04 11.75
CA GLY A 91 -5.50 -5.37 12.11
C GLY A 91 -6.54 -4.25 11.92
N THR A 92 -6.32 -3.30 11.01
CA THR A 92 -7.26 -2.18 10.79
C THR A 92 -8.48 -2.62 9.97
N ALA A 93 -9.67 -2.13 10.31
CA ALA A 93 -10.93 -2.42 9.60
C ALA A 93 -10.86 -2.17 8.08
N THR A 94 -10.14 -1.12 7.67
CA THR A 94 -9.89 -0.82 6.25
C THR A 94 -9.12 -1.94 5.56
N ASN A 95 -8.10 -2.52 6.20
CA ASN A 95 -7.30 -3.58 5.59
C ASN A 95 -8.07 -4.92 5.52
N PHE A 96 -8.92 -5.21 6.50
CA PHE A 96 -9.87 -6.34 6.40
C PHE A 96 -10.85 -6.14 5.23
N SER A 97 -11.32 -4.91 5.02
CA SER A 97 -12.16 -4.58 3.87
C SER A 97 -11.40 -4.77 2.55
N VAL A 98 -10.13 -4.35 2.48
CA VAL A 98 -9.24 -4.58 1.33
C VAL A 98 -9.07 -6.06 1.04
N ALA A 99 -8.75 -6.87 2.05
CA ALA A 99 -8.64 -8.33 1.90
C ALA A 99 -9.93 -8.95 1.37
N SER A 100 -11.09 -8.46 1.82
CA SER A 100 -12.39 -8.89 1.33
C SER A 100 -12.60 -8.54 -0.14
N GLN A 101 -12.15 -7.36 -0.58
CA GLN A 101 -12.17 -6.96 -2.00
C GLN A 101 -11.19 -7.75 -2.88
N LEU A 102 -10.09 -8.24 -2.30
CA LEU A 102 -9.17 -9.18 -2.95
C LEU A 102 -9.74 -10.62 -3.02
N GLY A 103 -10.95 -10.85 -2.49
CA GLY A 103 -11.63 -12.14 -2.52
C GLY A 103 -11.44 -13.00 -1.26
N ALA A 104 -10.76 -12.50 -0.23
CA ALA A 104 -10.62 -13.23 1.03
C ALA A 104 -11.95 -13.21 1.81
N LYS A 105 -12.44 -14.39 2.17
CA LYS A 105 -13.59 -14.50 3.09
C LYS A 105 -13.06 -14.50 4.51
N LEU A 106 -13.22 -13.40 5.22
CA LEU A 106 -12.74 -13.23 6.60
C LEU A 106 -13.86 -13.35 7.65
N SER A 107 -15.12 -13.45 7.20
CA SER A 107 -16.27 -13.70 8.07
C SER A 107 -16.40 -15.19 8.32
N TYR A 108 -15.97 -15.64 9.49
CA TYR A 108 -16.15 -17.00 9.94
C TYR A 108 -17.04 -16.97 11.20
N PRO A 109 -18.32 -17.36 11.09
CA PRO A 109 -19.21 -17.38 12.25
C PRO A 109 -18.75 -18.35 13.36
N GLU A 110 -17.84 -19.28 13.03
CA GLU A 110 -17.28 -20.27 13.95
C GLU A 110 -15.96 -19.84 14.61
N LEU A 111 -15.39 -18.67 14.23
CA LEU A 111 -14.21 -18.15 14.92
C LEU A 111 -14.60 -17.57 16.28
N GLN A 112 -14.46 -18.38 17.32
CA GLN A 112 -14.54 -17.93 18.70
C GLN A 112 -13.17 -17.36 19.12
N PRO A 113 -13.06 -16.06 19.41
CA PRO A 113 -11.84 -15.52 19.96
C PRO A 113 -11.72 -15.94 21.43
N TRP A 114 -10.57 -16.49 21.79
CA TRP A 114 -10.19 -16.81 23.17
C TRP A 114 -9.33 -15.66 23.70
N PHE A 115 -9.98 -14.58 24.09
CA PHE A 115 -9.37 -13.53 24.90
C PHE A 115 -10.11 -13.42 26.23
#